data_AF-A0AA39K0A3-F1
#
_entry.id   AF-A0AA39K0A3-F1
#
_cell.length_a   1.000
_cell.length_b   1.000
_cell.length_c   1.000
_cell.angle_alpha   90.00
_cell.angle_beta   90.00
_cell.angle_gamma   90.00
#
_symmetry.space_group_name_H-M   'P 1'
#
loop_
_entity.id
_entity.type
_entity.pdbx_description
1 polymer ?
#
loop_
_entity_poly.entity_id
_entity_poly.type
_entity_poly.pdbx_seq_one_letter_code
_entity_poly.pdbx_strand_id
1 'polypeptide(L)'
;MDHRRVMPKGYHFAFNISHDDIEWDRLTEIRCRAGPVDYYYIDFEFAEFFPDGIHNALVSGIVGQRVPEMKDSDDVLYNPFKADVYQLGVAMLDIFEVYTGLNDFKPLLRKMVSVDPDKRPTASEALREFEHIVS
;
A
#
# COMPACT_ATOMS: atom_id res chain seq x y z
N MET A 1 5.55 9.33 -4.46
CA MET A 1 4.97 9.52 -5.81
C MET A 1 5.78 10.58 -6.54
N ASP A 2 6.05 10.42 -7.84
CA ASP A 2 6.64 11.45 -8.66
C ASP A 2 5.67 12.62 -8.84
N HIS A 3 5.94 13.69 -8.11
CA HIS A 3 5.11 14.88 -8.07
C HIS A 3 5.16 15.73 -9.35
N ARG A 4 6.15 15.58 -10.25
CA ARG A 4 6.43 16.56 -11.31
C ARG A 4 5.26 16.83 -12.26
N ARG A 5 4.33 15.89 -12.42
CA ARG A 5 3.13 16.03 -13.26
C ARG A 5 1.90 16.49 -12.49
N VAL A 6 1.83 16.18 -11.19
CA VAL A 6 0.68 16.50 -10.32
C VAL A 6 0.86 17.86 -9.66
N MET A 7 2.10 18.20 -9.31
CA MET A 7 2.52 19.42 -8.62
C MET A 7 3.84 19.90 -9.25
N PRO A 8 3.81 20.48 -10.46
CA PRO A 8 5.03 20.77 -11.23
C PRO A 8 6.00 21.72 -10.52
N LYS A 9 5.47 22.60 -9.68
CA LYS A 9 6.23 23.58 -8.91
C LYS A 9 6.72 23.04 -7.56
N GLY A 10 6.36 21.81 -7.17
CA GLY A 10 6.63 21.27 -5.84
C GLY A 10 5.58 21.66 -4.79
N TYR A 11 5.83 21.27 -3.54
CA TYR A 11 4.99 21.57 -2.39
C TYR A 11 5.85 21.81 -1.14
N HIS A 12 5.36 22.62 -0.22
CA HIS A 12 5.97 22.71 1.11
C HIS A 12 5.62 21.45 1.93
N PHE A 13 6.63 20.76 2.47
CA PHE A 13 6.48 19.42 3.07
C PHE A 13 5.57 19.36 4.31
N ALA A 14 5.43 20.47 5.05
CA ALA A 14 4.69 20.52 6.32
C ALA A 14 3.51 21.52 6.37
N PHE A 15 3.35 22.39 5.37
CA PHE A 15 2.41 23.52 5.44
C PHE A 15 1.63 23.69 4.16
N ASN A 16 0.43 24.27 4.28
CA ASN A 16 -0.45 24.56 3.15
C ASN A 16 -0.05 25.84 2.39
N ILE A 17 1.24 25.98 2.09
CA ILE A 17 1.82 27.08 1.33
C ILE A 17 2.41 26.56 0.02
N SER A 18 2.44 27.41 -1.00
CA SER A 18 3.07 27.08 -2.27
C SER A 18 4.59 26.98 -2.12
N HIS A 19 5.24 26.42 -3.14
CA HIS A 19 6.70 26.23 -3.18
C HIS A 19 7.56 27.49 -3.00
N ASP A 20 6.99 28.69 -3.16
CA ASP A 20 7.68 29.97 -3.06
C ASP A 20 7.35 30.72 -1.77
N ASP A 21 6.54 30.12 -0.89
CA ASP A 21 6.06 30.68 0.39
C ASP A 21 5.30 32.02 0.26
N ILE A 22 4.90 32.42 -0.97
CA ILE A 22 4.24 33.69 -1.26
C ILE A 22 2.77 33.48 -1.60
N GLU A 23 2.46 32.45 -2.40
CA GLU A 23 1.08 32.17 -2.80
C GLU A 23 0.42 31.06 -1.99
N TRP A 24 -0.87 31.22 -1.73
CA TRP A 24 -1.72 30.24 -1.04
C TRP A 24 -2.41 29.28 -2.02
N ASP A 25 -2.36 29.55 -3.32
CA ASP A 25 -2.96 28.69 -4.34
C ASP A 25 -2.03 27.54 -4.71
N ARG A 26 -2.58 26.33 -4.68
CA ARG A 26 -1.89 25.10 -5.06
C ARG A 26 -2.38 24.71 -6.44
N LEU A 27 -1.59 25.02 -7.46
CA LEU A 27 -1.78 24.44 -8.79
C LEU A 27 -1.49 22.93 -8.74
N THR A 28 -2.50 22.17 -8.33
CA THR A 28 -2.48 20.71 -8.28
C THR A 28 -3.36 20.19 -9.40
N GLU A 29 -2.77 19.41 -10.31
CA GLU A 29 -3.54 18.63 -11.27
C GLU A 29 -4.15 17.41 -10.58
N ILE A 30 -5.34 17.00 -11.02
CA ILE A 30 -5.95 15.78 -10.49
C ILE A 30 -5.12 14.59 -10.98
N ARG A 31 -4.72 13.70 -10.06
CA ARG A 31 -3.85 12.54 -10.34
C ARG A 31 -4.27 11.71 -11.56
N CYS A 32 -5.57 11.52 -11.77
CA CYS A 32 -6.09 10.78 -12.93
C CYS A 32 -5.94 11.51 -14.27
N ARG A 33 -5.80 12.84 -14.27
CA ARG A 33 -5.56 13.66 -15.47
C ARG A 33 -4.08 13.85 -15.78
N ALA A 34 -3.23 13.79 -14.76
CA ALA A 34 -1.78 13.93 -14.89
C ALA A 34 -1.03 12.61 -15.24
N GLY A 35 -1.78 11.53 -15.49
CA GLY A 35 -1.27 10.17 -15.64
C GLY A 35 -0.43 9.92 -16.91
N PRO A 36 0.43 8.87 -16.91
CA PRO A 36 0.79 8.02 -15.76
C PRO A 36 1.66 8.76 -14.73
N VAL A 37 1.51 8.40 -13.46
CA VAL A 37 2.24 8.95 -12.32
C VAL A 37 2.95 7.80 -11.61
N ASP A 38 4.25 7.94 -11.36
CA ASP A 38 5.04 6.91 -10.69
C ASP A 38 4.80 6.94 -9.16
N TYR A 39 4.62 5.78 -8.56
CA TYR A 39 4.48 5.61 -7.12
C TYR A 39 5.70 4.90 -6.54
N TYR A 40 6.05 5.26 -5.31
CA TYR A 40 7.22 4.71 -4.60
C TYR A 40 6.77 4.35 -3.19
N TYR A 41 7.21 3.19 -2.71
CA TYR A 41 7.20 2.87 -1.28
C TYR A 41 8.26 3.71 -0.57
N ILE A 42 7.97 4.16 0.64
CA ILE A 42 8.85 4.98 1.49
C ILE A 42 8.76 4.49 2.93
N ASP A 43 9.46 5.16 3.86
CA ASP A 43 9.41 4.90 5.30
C ASP A 43 9.78 3.46 5.69
N PHE A 44 10.96 3.02 5.22
CA PHE A 44 11.52 1.69 5.47
C PHE A 44 12.18 1.52 6.85
N GLU A 45 11.95 2.42 7.79
CA GLU A 45 12.57 2.40 9.13
C GLU A 45 12.24 1.13 9.94
N PHE A 46 11.17 0.44 9.57
CA PHE A 46 10.73 -0.82 10.16
C PHE A 46 10.78 -2.00 9.17
N ALA A 47 11.34 -1.81 7.98
CA ALA A 47 11.48 -2.89 7.03
C ALA A 47 12.63 -3.82 7.43
N GLU A 48 12.41 -5.12 7.24
CA GLU A 48 13.42 -6.15 7.49
C GLU A 48 13.82 -6.85 6.19
N PHE A 49 15.09 -7.25 6.10
CA PHE A 49 15.65 -7.92 4.94
C PHE A 49 15.78 -9.43 5.19
N PHE A 50 15.15 -10.24 4.33
CA PHE A 50 15.17 -11.70 4.41
C PHE A 50 15.96 -12.31 3.24
N PRO A 51 17.28 -12.54 3.39
CA PRO A 51 18.13 -13.08 2.33
C PRO A 51 17.76 -14.51 1.93
N ASP A 52 17.25 -15.31 2.87
CA ASP A 52 16.84 -16.70 2.66
C ASP A 52 15.48 -16.83 1.95
N GLY A 53 14.84 -15.69 1.65
CA GLY A 53 13.61 -15.62 0.89
C GLY A 53 12.33 -15.83 1.71
N ILE A 54 11.20 -15.82 0.98
CA ILE A 54 9.85 -15.67 1.54
C ILE A 54 9.39 -16.91 2.32
N HIS A 55 9.89 -18.10 1.97
CA HIS A 55 9.34 -19.38 2.44
C HIS A 55 9.56 -19.63 3.93
N ASN A 56 10.65 -19.12 4.49
CA ASN A 56 11.03 -19.36 5.89
C ASN A 56 11.04 -18.08 6.73
N ALA A 57 10.59 -16.95 6.16
CA ALA A 57 10.58 -15.68 6.86
C ALA A 57 9.55 -15.71 7.99
N LEU A 58 10.03 -15.58 9.22
CA LEU A 58 9.23 -15.51 10.43
C LEU A 58 9.75 -14.36 11.29
N VAL A 59 8.84 -13.51 11.75
CA VAL A 59 9.10 -12.40 12.66
C VAL A 59 8.11 -12.43 13.82
N SER A 60 8.48 -11.81 14.93
CA SER A 60 7.59 -11.52 16.05
C SER A 60 7.50 -10.01 16.28
N GLY A 61 6.63 -9.60 17.19
CA GLY A 61 6.42 -8.21 17.56
C GLY A 61 5.39 -7.51 16.68
N ILE A 62 4.97 -6.34 17.18
CA ILE A 62 4.03 -5.46 16.49
C ILE A 62 4.75 -4.17 16.17
N VAL A 63 4.83 -3.87 14.88
CA VAL A 63 5.36 -2.62 14.38
C VAL A 63 4.35 -2.03 13.40
N GLY A 64 3.83 -0.83 13.71
CA GLY A 64 2.79 -0.21 12.91
C GLY A 64 1.40 -0.82 13.10
N GLN A 65 0.81 -1.38 12.02
CA GLN A 65 -0.56 -1.91 12.02
C GLN A 65 -0.62 -3.38 12.42
N ARG A 66 -1.65 -3.76 13.18
CA ARG A 66 -1.90 -5.17 13.55
C ARG A 66 -2.60 -5.92 12.41
N VAL A 67 -2.06 -7.07 12.05
CA VAL A 67 -2.73 -8.09 11.22
C VAL A 67 -3.40 -9.15 12.09
N PRO A 68 -4.37 -9.93 11.57
CA PRO A 68 -5.18 -10.86 12.38
C PRO A 68 -4.37 -11.88 13.19
N GLU A 69 -3.26 -12.37 12.65
CA GLU A 69 -2.37 -13.36 13.26
C GLU A 69 -1.54 -12.83 14.43
N MET A 70 -1.43 -11.51 14.61
CA MET A 70 -0.73 -10.88 15.75
C MET A 70 -1.62 -10.72 16.99
N LYS A 71 -2.90 -11.12 16.93
CA LYS A 71 -3.87 -10.81 18.01
C LYS A 71 -3.65 -11.64 19.29
N ASP A 72 -2.88 -12.72 19.23
CA ASP A 72 -2.75 -13.66 20.34
C ASP A 72 -1.57 -13.38 21.28
N SER A 73 -0.52 -12.68 20.82
CA SER A 73 0.60 -12.15 21.61
C SER A 73 1.56 -11.41 20.68
N ASP A 74 2.38 -10.51 21.22
CA ASP A 74 3.53 -9.93 20.51
C ASP A 74 4.62 -10.99 20.24
N ASP A 75 4.56 -12.14 20.93
CA ASP A 75 5.51 -13.25 20.77
C ASP A 75 5.12 -14.23 19.63
N VAL A 76 3.96 -14.03 18.98
CA VAL A 76 3.53 -14.92 17.90
C VAL A 76 4.40 -14.69 16.67
N LEU A 77 4.98 -15.78 16.16
CA LEU A 77 5.71 -15.75 14.90
C LEU A 77 4.73 -15.74 13.72
N TYR A 78 4.96 -14.84 12.76
CA TYR A 78 4.18 -14.72 11.55
C TYR A 78 5.05 -14.48 10.32
N ASN A 79 4.49 -14.75 9.14
CA ASN A 79 5.15 -14.47 7.86
C ASN A 79 4.95 -13.00 7.47
N PRO A 80 6.01 -12.18 7.38
CA PRO A 80 5.87 -10.74 7.14
C PRO A 80 5.33 -10.44 5.74
N PHE A 81 5.66 -11.24 4.73
CA PHE A 81 5.18 -11.05 3.36
C PHE A 81 3.67 -11.27 3.23
N LYS A 82 3.10 -12.21 4.01
CA LYS A 82 1.65 -12.39 4.08
C LYS A 82 0.97 -11.25 4.84
N ALA A 83 1.65 -10.65 5.82
CA ALA A 83 1.18 -9.48 6.54
C ALA A 83 1.15 -8.24 5.61
N ASP A 84 2.18 -8.03 4.78
CA ASP A 84 2.22 -6.94 3.80
C ASP A 84 1.06 -7.01 2.79
N VAL A 85 0.79 -8.22 2.26
CA VAL A 85 -0.36 -8.43 1.36
C VAL A 85 -1.68 -8.09 2.04
N TYR A 86 -1.84 -8.46 3.32
CA TYR A 86 -3.03 -8.12 4.09
C TYR A 86 -3.17 -6.60 4.26
N GLN A 87 -2.12 -5.92 4.70
CA GLN A 87 -2.12 -4.48 4.94
C GLN A 87 -2.40 -3.70 3.65
N LEU A 88 -1.78 -4.08 2.54
CA LEU A 88 -2.06 -3.48 1.24
C LEU A 88 -3.52 -3.71 0.82
N GLY A 89 -4.06 -4.91 1.05
CA GLY A 89 -5.44 -5.24 0.77
C GLY A 89 -6.43 -4.37 1.56
N VAL A 90 -6.17 -4.17 2.86
CA VAL A 90 -6.99 -3.29 3.73
C VAL A 90 -6.92 -1.85 3.23
N ALA A 91 -5.71 -1.32 3.01
CA ALA A 91 -5.52 0.05 2.52
C ALA A 91 -6.27 0.30 1.19
N MET A 92 -6.29 -0.69 0.28
CA MET A 92 -7.02 -0.59 -0.98
C MET A 92 -8.54 -0.69 -0.79
N LEU A 93 -9.02 -1.51 0.15
CA LEU A 93 -10.45 -1.58 0.47
C LEU A 93 -10.95 -0.26 1.06
N ASP A 94 -10.18 0.39 1.93
CA ASP A 94 -10.51 1.71 2.49
C ASP A 94 -10.64 2.76 1.38
N ILE A 95 -9.76 2.71 0.37
CA ILE A 95 -9.86 3.57 -0.83
C ILE A 95 -11.17 3.28 -1.59
N PHE A 96 -11.60 2.03 -1.68
CA PHE A 96 -12.82 1.67 -2.43
C PHE A 96 -14.10 2.20 -1.79
N GLU A 97 -14.10 2.50 -0.49
CA GLU A 97 -15.25 3.14 0.14
C GLU A 97 -15.50 4.55 -0.41
N VAL A 98 -14.46 5.20 -0.94
CA VAL A 98 -14.51 6.58 -1.43
C VAL A 98 -14.72 6.65 -2.95
N TYR A 99 -14.26 5.66 -3.71
CA TYR A 99 -14.25 5.70 -5.18
C TYR A 99 -15.15 4.65 -5.83
N THR A 100 -15.87 5.06 -6.88
CA THR A 100 -16.74 4.17 -7.68
C THR A 100 -15.96 3.47 -8.79
N GLY A 101 -16.53 2.40 -9.36
CA GLY A 101 -15.96 1.70 -10.52
C GLY A 101 -14.86 0.67 -10.20
N LEU A 102 -14.66 0.36 -8.92
CA LEU A 102 -13.61 -0.57 -8.47
C LEU A 102 -14.14 -1.96 -8.09
N ASN A 103 -15.40 -2.28 -8.43
CA ASN A 103 -16.05 -3.52 -8.01
C ASN A 103 -15.32 -4.78 -8.50
N ASP A 104 -14.71 -4.73 -9.68
CA ASP A 104 -14.04 -5.89 -10.31
C ASP A 104 -12.78 -6.33 -9.54
N PHE A 105 -12.19 -5.45 -8.74
CA PHE A 105 -11.05 -5.74 -7.89
C PHE A 105 -11.44 -6.33 -6.53
N LYS A 106 -12.72 -6.24 -6.11
CA LYS A 106 -13.16 -6.76 -4.80
C LYS A 106 -12.83 -8.23 -4.58
N PRO A 107 -12.96 -9.15 -5.56
CA PRO A 107 -12.57 -10.55 -5.38
C PRO A 107 -11.09 -10.71 -5.04
N LEU A 108 -10.19 -9.98 -5.71
CA LEU A 108 -8.76 -9.97 -5.43
C LEU A 108 -8.49 -9.44 -4.01
N LEU A 109 -9.01 -8.26 -3.69
CA LEU A 109 -8.77 -7.63 -2.38
C LEU A 109 -9.28 -8.49 -1.22
N ARG A 110 -10.44 -9.14 -1.38
CA ARG A 110 -10.97 -10.08 -0.37
C ARG A 110 -10.04 -11.27 -0.11
N LYS A 111 -9.34 -11.76 -1.13
CA LYS A 111 -8.31 -12.79 -0.96
C LYS A 111 -7.09 -12.25 -0.23
N MET A 112 -6.65 -11.04 -0.57
CA MET A 112 -5.53 -10.38 0.12
C MET A 112 -5.81 -10.17 1.62
N VAL A 113 -7.04 -9.82 1.99
CA VAL A 113 -7.44 -9.59 3.40
C VAL A 113 -8.01 -10.83 4.10
N SER A 114 -7.73 -12.04 3.60
CA SER A 114 -8.12 -13.26 4.32
C SER A 114 -7.56 -13.27 5.74
N VAL A 115 -8.40 -13.61 6.72
CA VAL A 115 -7.97 -13.79 8.13
C VAL A 115 -6.91 -14.87 8.22
N ASP A 116 -7.11 -15.96 7.48
CA ASP A 116 -6.16 -17.06 7.36
C ASP A 116 -5.00 -16.63 6.42
N PRO A 117 -3.75 -16.51 6.92
CA PRO A 117 -2.61 -16.05 6.13
C PRO A 117 -2.29 -16.95 4.94
N ASP A 118 -2.54 -18.27 5.05
CA ASP A 118 -2.23 -19.23 4.00
C ASP A 118 -3.15 -19.10 2.79
N LYS A 119 -4.35 -18.55 3.00
CA LYS A 119 -5.32 -18.26 1.93
C LYS A 119 -5.04 -16.94 1.20
N ARG A 120 -4.13 -16.10 1.71
CA ARG A 120 -3.73 -14.87 1.01
C ARG A 120 -2.83 -15.24 -0.17
N PRO A 121 -2.94 -14.57 -1.33
CA PRO A 121 -1.98 -14.74 -2.42
C PRO A 121 -0.58 -14.24 -2.00
N THR A 122 0.45 -14.67 -2.71
CA THR A 122 1.73 -13.95 -2.72
C THR A 122 1.59 -12.62 -3.48
N ALA A 123 2.50 -11.67 -3.28
CA ALA A 123 2.49 -10.40 -4.01
C ALA A 123 2.49 -10.60 -5.54
N SER A 124 3.29 -11.55 -6.04
CA SER A 124 3.36 -11.87 -7.47
C SER A 124 2.06 -12.48 -8.01
N GLU A 125 1.38 -13.32 -7.22
CA GLU A 125 0.08 -13.88 -7.60
C GLU A 125 -1.01 -12.80 -7.61
N ALA A 126 -1.00 -11.91 -6.62
CA ALA A 126 -1.90 -10.77 -6.57
C ALA A 126 -1.70 -9.83 -7.77
N LEU A 127 -0.45 -9.55 -8.14
CA LEU A 127 -0.12 -8.75 -9.32
C LEU A 127 -0.66 -9.40 -10.61
N ARG A 128 -0.44 -10.71 -10.80
CA ARG A 128 -0.94 -11.42 -11.99
C ARG A 128 -2.46 -11.38 -12.10
N GLU A 129 -3.17 -11.49 -10.98
CA GLU A 129 -4.63 -11.35 -10.96
C GLU A 129 -5.07 -9.91 -11.22
N PHE A 130 -4.37 -8.92 -10.65
CA PHE A 130 -4.59 -7.52 -10.96
C PHE A 130 -4.45 -7.25 -12.46
N GLU A 131 -3.38 -7.74 -13.08
CA GLU A 131 -3.12 -7.61 -14.52
C GLU A 131 -4.24 -8.23 -15.37
N HIS A 132 -4.81 -9.35 -14.94
CA HIS A 132 -5.96 -9.97 -15.60
C HIS A 132 -7.27 -9.17 -15.42
N ILE A 133 -7.42 -8.41 -14.34
CA ILE A 133 -8.59 -7.55 -14.13
C ILE A 133 -8.51 -6.29 -15.01
N VAL A 134 -7.30 -5.75 -15.23
CA VAL A 134 -7.09 -4.51 -16.00
C VAL A 134 -6.89 -4.72 -17.50
N SER A 135 -6.71 -5.96 -17.96
CA SER A 135 -6.60 -6.32 -19.39
C SER A 135 -7.95 -6.28 -20.09
#